data_AF-A0A318LK27-F1
#
_entry.id   AF-A0A318LK27-F1
#
_cell.length_a   1.000
_cell.length_b   1.000
_cell.length_c   1.000
_cell.angle_alpha   90.00
_cell.angle_beta   90.00
_cell.angle_gamma   90.00
#
_symmetry.space_group_name_H-M   'P 1'
#
loop_
_entity.id
_entity.type
_entity.pdbx_description
1 polymer ?
#
loop_
_entity_poly.entity_id
_entity_poly.type
_entity_poly.pdbx_seq_one_letter_code
_entity_poly.pdbx_strand_id
1 'polypeptide(L)' 'MQEHTNPVPRPVPGPPPGMAPAPQETDPRAGIEEAIAGLDELDDLPPAEHVERFDAVHTELAVALSSIDKV' A
#
# COMPACT_ATOMS: atom_id res chain seq x y z
N MET A 1 -43.98 -19.15 30.66
CA MET A 1 -43.45 -17.95 29.98
C MET A 1 -41.96 -17.86 30.32
N GLN A 2 -41.08 -18.32 29.42
CA GLN A 2 -39.64 -18.32 29.65
C GLN A 2 -39.09 -16.97 29.18
N GLU A 3 -38.70 -16.10 30.13
CA GLU A 3 -38.15 -14.78 29.84
C GLU A 3 -36.73 -14.94 29.27
N HIS A 4 -36.62 -14.78 27.95
CA HIS A 4 -35.35 -14.72 27.25
C HIS A 4 -34.66 -13.39 27.60
N THR A 5 -33.75 -13.44 28.56
CA THR A 5 -32.84 -12.32 28.83
C THR A 5 -31.86 -12.20 27.66
N ASN A 6 -32.07 -11.19 26.81
CA ASN A 6 -31.21 -10.87 25.68
C ASN A 6 -30.03 -10.02 26.19
N PRO A 7 -28.77 -10.49 26.12
CA PRO A 7 -27.64 -9.70 26.58
C PRO A 7 -27.37 -8.53 25.60
N VAL A 8 -27.37 -7.31 26.12
CA VAL A 8 -26.96 -6.10 25.38
C VAL A 8 -25.49 -6.20 24.97
N PRO A 9 -25.14 -5.97 23.69
CA PRO A 9 -23.76 -5.97 23.23
C PRO A 9 -22.99 -4.78 23.81
N ARG A 10 -21.81 -5.05 24.37
CA ARG A 10 -20.93 -4.00 24.92
C ARG A 10 -20.15 -3.33 23.78
N PRO A 11 -19.89 -2.01 23.83
CA PRO A 11 -19.03 -1.35 22.87
C PRO A 11 -17.61 -1.92 22.93
N VAL A 12 -17.07 -2.35 21.80
CA VAL A 12 -15.64 -2.64 21.67
C VAL A 12 -14.86 -1.32 21.64
N PRO A 13 -13.79 -1.17 22.43
CA PRO A 13 -12.87 -0.05 22.29
C PRO A 13 -12.32 -0.01 20.86
N GLY A 14 -12.46 1.14 20.20
CA GLY A 14 -11.92 1.34 18.85
C GLY A 14 -10.40 1.17 18.82
N PRO A 15 -9.83 0.81 17.65
CA PRO A 15 -8.39 0.71 17.49
C PRO A 15 -7.71 2.04 17.85
N PRO A 16 -6.50 2.00 18.44
CA PRO A 16 -5.80 3.19 18.89
C PRO A 16 -5.55 4.16 17.71
N PRO A 17 -5.74 5.47 17.89
CA PRO A 17 -5.37 6.47 16.89
C PRO A 17 -3.84 6.49 16.80
N GLY A 18 -3.27 5.95 15.73
CA GLY A 18 -1.83 5.91 15.54
C GLY A 18 -1.29 4.89 14.54
N MET A 19 -2.14 4.02 13.99
CA MET A 19 -1.71 3.03 12.99
C MET A 19 -1.87 3.51 11.53
N ALA A 20 -2.05 4.81 11.30
CA ALA A 20 -1.87 5.33 9.95
C ALA A 20 -0.39 5.11 9.61
N PRO A 21 -0.04 4.39 8.52
CA PRO A 21 1.34 4.32 8.09
C PRO A 21 1.80 5.77 7.92
N ALA A 22 2.82 6.17 8.68
CA ALA A 22 3.49 7.43 8.42
C ALA A 22 3.88 7.42 6.94
N PRO A 23 3.75 8.54 6.21
CA PRO A 23 4.42 8.67 4.93
C PRO A 23 5.89 8.39 5.22
N GLN A 24 6.38 7.20 4.85
CA GLN A 24 7.80 6.96 4.90
C GLN A 24 8.35 7.98 3.92
N GLU A 25 9.12 8.95 4.42
CA GLU A 25 10.01 9.78 3.61
C GLU A 25 11.13 8.87 3.07
N THR A 26 10.74 7.82 2.37
CA THR A 26 11.63 7.00 1.55
C THR A 26 12.03 7.91 0.41
N ASP A 27 13.34 7.98 0.17
CA ASP A 27 13.88 8.69 -0.97
C ASP A 27 13.13 8.24 -2.25
N PRO A 28 12.48 9.15 -2.99
CA PRO A 28 11.65 8.76 -4.13
C PRO A 28 12.47 8.08 -5.23
N ARG A 29 13.78 8.30 -5.29
CA ARG A 29 14.68 7.59 -6.21
C ARG A 29 14.94 6.15 -5.74
N ALA A 30 15.01 5.89 -4.43
CA ALA A 30 15.14 4.53 -3.92
C ALA A 30 13.94 3.64 -4.30
N GLY A 31 12.71 4.17 -4.26
CA GLY A 31 11.51 3.44 -4.72
C GLY A 31 11.55 3.11 -6.20
N ILE A 32 12.03 4.05 -7.03
CA ILE A 32 12.22 3.83 -8.47
C ILE A 32 13.32 2.77 -8.73
N GLU A 33 14.44 2.83 -8.01
CA GLU A 33 15.54 1.87 -8.17
C GLU A 33 15.10 0.44 -7.82
N GLU A 34 14.34 0.25 -6.74
CA GLU A 34 13.73 -1.04 -6.38
C GLU A 34 12.75 -1.53 -7.45
N ALA A 35 11.86 -0.66 -7.94
CA ALA A 35 10.88 -1.03 -8.96
C ALA A 35 11.55 -1.42 -10.30
N ILE A 36 12.64 -0.75 -10.68
CA ILE A 36 13.43 -1.10 -11.87
C ILE A 36 14.18 -2.42 -11.67
N ALA A 37 14.75 -2.66 -10.49
CA ALA A 37 15.41 -3.93 -10.19
C ALA A 37 14.44 -5.13 -10.31
N GLY A 38 13.18 -4.94 -9.91
CA GLY A 38 12.11 -5.93 -10.08
C GLY A 38 11.73 -6.26 -11.53
N LEU A 39 12.28 -5.54 -12.52
CA LEU A 39 12.13 -5.86 -13.95
C LEU A 39 13.21 -6.83 -14.47
N ASP A 40 14.31 -7.05 -13.73
CA ASP A 40 15.39 -7.96 -14.16
C ASP A 40 14.89 -9.42 -14.25
N GLU A 41 13.96 -9.79 -13.37
CA GLU A 41 13.32 -11.10 -13.29
C GLU A 41 12.08 -11.27 -14.19
N LEU A 42 11.76 -10.28 -15.02
CA LEU A 42 10.51 -10.26 -15.79
C LEU A 42 10.38 -11.43 -16.77
N ASP A 43 11.49 -11.88 -17.37
CA ASP A 43 11.51 -13.00 -18.33
C ASP A 43 11.11 -14.34 -17.71
N ASP A 44 11.26 -14.49 -16.39
CA ASP A 44 10.84 -15.69 -15.64
C ASP A 44 9.33 -15.68 -15.32
N LEU A 45 8.67 -14.54 -15.50
CA LEU A 45 7.26 -14.36 -15.17
C LEU A 45 6.34 -14.52 -16.39
N PRO A 46 5.10 -14.99 -16.19
CA PRO A 46 4.08 -14.97 -17.24
C PRO A 46 3.83 -13.54 -17.77
N PRO A 47 3.57 -13.34 -19.07
CA PRO A 47 3.31 -12.01 -19.64
C PRO A 47 2.15 -11.25 -18.99
N ALA A 48 1.21 -11.94 -18.37
CA ALA A 48 0.12 -11.33 -17.61
C ALA A 48 0.63 -10.54 -16.40
N GLU A 49 1.66 -11.05 -15.71
CA GLU A 49 2.28 -10.43 -14.53
C GLU A 49 3.17 -9.25 -14.91
N HIS A 50 3.62 -9.18 -16.17
CA HIS A 50 4.49 -8.09 -16.63
C HIS A 50 3.82 -6.73 -16.49
N VAL A 51 2.51 -6.69 -16.75
CA VAL A 51 1.71 -5.47 -16.66
C VAL A 51 1.76 -4.89 -15.24
N GLU A 52 1.61 -5.74 -14.22
CA GLU A 52 1.66 -5.31 -12.82
C GLU A 52 3.07 -4.79 -12.44
N ARG A 53 4.14 -5.42 -12.93
CA ARG A 53 5.52 -4.95 -12.71
C ARG A 53 5.79 -3.60 -13.36
N PHE A 54 5.32 -3.39 -14.58
CA PHE A 54 5.44 -2.09 -15.25
C PHE A 54 4.56 -1.01 -14.60
N ASP A 55 3.36 -1.36 -14.14
CA ASP A 55 2.47 -0.44 -13.44
C ASP A 55 3.08 0.06 -12.12
N ALA A 56 3.77 -0.81 -11.38
CA ALA A 56 4.51 -0.43 -10.17
C ALA A 56 5.57 0.64 -10.47
N VAL A 57 6.36 0.48 -11.54
CA VAL A 57 7.36 1.48 -11.96
C VAL A 57 6.70 2.82 -12.32
N HIS A 58 5.58 2.79 -13.05
CA HIS A 58 4.85 4.01 -13.38
C HIS A 58 4.28 4.71 -12.14
N THR A 59 3.80 3.94 -11.17
CA THR A 59 3.29 4.46 -9.90
C THR A 59 4.40 5.14 -9.10
N GLU A 60 5.56 4.52 -8.94
CA GLU A 60 6.71 5.11 -8.24
C GLU A 60 7.19 6.39 -8.93
N LEU A 61 7.24 6.41 -10.27
CA LEU A 61 7.58 7.62 -11.02
C LEU A 61 6.55 8.73 -10.80
N ALA A 62 5.25 8.41 -10.80
CA ALA A 62 4.18 9.38 -10.55
C ALA A 62 4.26 9.95 -9.13
N VAL A 63 4.53 9.10 -8.13
CA VAL A 63 4.73 9.52 -6.72
C VAL A 63 5.93 10.44 -6.60
N ALA A 64 7.06 10.08 -7.21
CA ALA A 64 8.28 10.88 -7.18
C ALA A 64 8.06 12.27 -7.82
N LEU A 65 7.44 12.32 -9.00
CA LEU A 65 7.15 13.57 -9.70
C LEU A 65 6.11 14.42 -8.94
N SER A 66 5.07 13.80 -8.38
CA SER A 66 4.06 14.52 -7.59
C SER A 66 4.64 15.08 -6.29
N SER A 67 5.66 14.42 -5.72
CA SER A 67 6.35 14.91 -4.52
C SER A 67 7.21 16.14 -4.81
N ILE A 68 7.73 16.29 -6.04
CA ILE A 68 8.50 17.45 -6.49
C ILE A 68 7.59 18.65 -6.81
N ASP A 69 6.37 18.40 -7.32
CA ASP A 69 5.39 19.43 -7.71
C ASP A 69 4.78 20.21 -6.52
N LYS A 70 4.89 19.70 -5.29
CA LYS A 70 4.47 20.40 -4.07
C LYS A 70 5.44 21.54 -3.73
N VAL A 71 5.33 22.66 -4.44
CA VAL A 71 6.02 23.95 -4.17
C VAL A 71 5.15 24.95 -3.44
#